data_AF-A0A0F3GML5-F1
#
_entry.id   AF-A0A0F3GML5-F1
#
_cell.length_a   1.000
_cell.length_b   1.000
_cell.length_c   1.000
_cell.angle_alpha   90.00
_cell.angle_beta   90.00
_cell.angle_gamma   90.00
#
_symmetry.space_group_name_H-M   'P 1'
#
loop_
_entity.id
_entity.type
_entity.pdbx_description
1 polymer ?
#
loop_
_entity_poly.entity_id
_entity_poly.type
_entity_poly.pdbx_seq_one_letter_code
_entity_poly.pdbx_strand_id
1 'polypeptide(L)'
;MEIAPRIAGTMALFRTDGVNFVQLSLFDRMGFDVAVLRNNLDMEIDRALSARFSIKNEYCCVYVDFDDTIIVNGCVNTNIMKFLYQSRNMGKKIVLLSKHRDDIKDSLRKFAISELLFDEIIVLKENKDKSDHIVEMASVFIDDSFAERKAVHDKLHIPVFALDAVESLLL
;
A
#
# COMPACT_ATOMS: atom_id res chain seq x y z
N MET A 1 -36.81 -14.94 -5.51
CA MET A 1 -35.87 -14.07 -4.78
C MET A 1 -34.47 -14.49 -5.19
N GLU A 2 -33.84 -13.76 -6.11
CA GLU A 2 -32.48 -14.05 -6.54
C GLU A 2 -31.52 -13.55 -5.46
N ILE A 3 -31.03 -14.46 -4.60
CA ILE A 3 -29.99 -14.16 -3.61
C ILE A 3 -28.65 -14.32 -4.32
N ALA A 4 -28.30 -13.36 -5.17
CA ALA A 4 -26.94 -13.22 -5.65
C ALA A 4 -26.21 -12.27 -4.66
N PRO A 5 -25.09 -12.67 -4.04
CA PRO A 5 -24.28 -11.77 -3.23
C PRO A 5 -23.58 -10.77 -4.16
N ARG A 6 -24.31 -9.74 -4.60
CA ARG A 6 -23.75 -8.68 -5.43
C ARG A 6 -23.01 -7.72 -4.51
N ILE A 7 -21.72 -7.56 -4.76
CA ILE A 7 -20.93 -6.55 -4.06
C ILE A 7 -21.31 -5.19 -4.62
N ALA A 8 -21.79 -4.30 -3.75
CA ALA A 8 -22.14 -2.94 -4.13
C ALA A 8 -20.88 -2.18 -4.58
N GLY A 9 -20.97 -1.33 -5.60
CA GLY A 9 -19.80 -0.58 -6.07
C GLY A 9 -19.17 0.34 -5.00
N THR A 10 -19.96 0.80 -4.02
CA THR A 10 -19.46 1.63 -2.89
C THR A 10 -18.57 0.82 -1.94
N MET A 11 -18.48 -0.49 -2.12
CA MET A 11 -17.50 -1.36 -1.47
C MET A 11 -16.06 -0.84 -1.62
N ALA A 12 -15.77 -0.06 -2.67
CA ALA A 12 -14.47 0.59 -2.84
C ALA A 12 -13.96 1.29 -1.57
N LEU A 13 -14.84 1.87 -0.74
CA LEU A 13 -14.48 2.42 0.58
C LEU A 13 -13.84 1.38 1.52
N PHE A 14 -14.38 0.18 1.57
CA PHE A 14 -13.83 -0.89 2.40
C PHE A 14 -12.54 -1.43 1.81
N ARG A 15 -12.45 -1.53 0.48
CA ARG A 15 -11.21 -1.95 -0.20
C ARG A 15 -10.06 -1.02 0.16
N THR A 16 -10.30 0.28 0.11
CA THR A 16 -9.30 1.30 0.41
C THR A 16 -8.98 1.38 1.91
N ASP A 17 -9.93 1.02 2.77
CA ASP A 17 -9.73 0.83 4.21
C ASP A 17 -9.05 -0.52 4.57
N GLY A 18 -8.66 -1.33 3.59
CA GLY A 18 -7.88 -2.57 3.75
C GLY A 18 -8.65 -3.88 3.55
N VAL A 19 -9.97 -3.82 3.28
CA VAL A 19 -10.88 -4.97 3.20
C VAL A 19 -11.37 -5.20 1.77
N ASN A 20 -10.71 -6.09 1.04
CA ASN A 20 -11.15 -6.52 -0.29
C ASN A 20 -12.10 -7.72 -0.19
N PHE A 21 -13.42 -7.48 -0.17
CA PHE A 21 -14.41 -8.56 -0.05
C PHE A 21 -14.38 -9.58 -1.19
N VAL A 22 -14.00 -9.18 -2.41
CA VAL A 22 -13.89 -10.12 -3.54
C VAL A 22 -12.77 -11.10 -3.27
N GLN A 23 -11.60 -10.58 -2.87
CA GLN A 23 -10.44 -11.39 -2.54
C GLN A 23 -10.71 -12.30 -1.34
N LEU A 24 -11.31 -11.76 -0.27
CA LEU A 24 -11.67 -12.53 0.92
C LEU A 24 -12.64 -13.67 0.58
N SER A 25 -13.71 -13.39 -0.18
CA SER A 25 -14.69 -14.41 -0.57
C SER A 25 -14.08 -15.50 -1.44
N LEU A 26 -13.14 -15.14 -2.33
CA LEU A 26 -12.43 -16.10 -3.16
C LEU A 26 -11.53 -17.01 -2.33
N PHE A 27 -10.73 -16.43 -1.43
CA PHE A 27 -9.79 -17.18 -0.61
C PHE A 27 -10.49 -18.09 0.41
N ASP A 28 -11.58 -17.62 1.01
CA ASP A 28 -12.45 -18.44 1.86
C ASP A 28 -13.02 -19.63 1.09
N ARG A 29 -13.52 -19.41 -0.14
CA ARG A 29 -14.04 -20.48 -1.01
C ARG A 29 -12.97 -21.51 -1.39
N MET A 30 -11.71 -21.08 -1.52
CA MET A 30 -10.55 -21.93 -1.79
C MET A 30 -10.06 -22.70 -0.54
N GLY A 31 -10.62 -22.42 0.64
CA GLY A 31 -10.24 -23.06 1.89
C GLY A 31 -8.96 -22.50 2.52
N PHE A 32 -8.56 -21.28 2.15
CA PHE A 32 -7.47 -20.59 2.83
C PHE A 32 -7.95 -20.03 4.17
N ASP A 33 -7.04 -20.00 5.15
CA ASP A 33 -7.25 -19.22 6.37
C ASP A 33 -7.15 -17.73 6.03
N VAL A 34 -8.23 -16.99 6.28
CA VAL A 34 -8.37 -15.58 5.91
C VAL A 34 -8.43 -14.71 7.16
N ALA A 35 -7.73 -13.59 7.14
CA ALA A 35 -7.80 -12.57 8.17
C ALA A 35 -8.20 -11.23 7.55
N VAL A 36 -8.88 -10.40 8.35
CA VAL A 36 -9.27 -9.05 7.95
C VAL A 36 -8.28 -8.05 8.54
N LEU A 37 -7.76 -7.18 7.68
CA LEU A 37 -6.97 -6.00 8.07
C LEU A 37 -7.80 -4.77 7.77
N ARG A 38 -7.91 -3.85 8.74
CA ARG A 38 -8.70 -2.63 8.58
C ARG A 38 -7.99 -1.43 9.20
N ASN A 39 -7.76 -0.39 8.40
CA ASN A 39 -7.08 0.82 8.86
C ASN A 39 -7.96 1.71 9.75
N ASN A 40 -9.29 1.58 9.67
CA ASN A 40 -10.27 2.42 10.38
C ASN A 40 -10.12 3.90 10.03
N LEU A 41 -9.92 4.20 8.74
CA LEU A 41 -9.74 5.57 8.25
C LEU A 41 -11.07 6.32 8.20
N ASP A 42 -11.03 7.63 8.46
CA ASP A 42 -12.14 8.53 8.16
C ASP A 42 -12.09 8.89 6.67
N MET A 43 -12.87 8.14 5.88
CA MET A 43 -12.87 8.21 4.43
C MET A 43 -14.23 8.59 3.87
N GLU A 44 -14.20 9.49 2.89
CA GLU A 44 -15.34 9.84 2.06
C GLU A 44 -15.05 9.44 0.61
N ILE A 45 -16.08 8.99 -0.10
CA ILE A 45 -16.00 8.68 -1.52
C ILE A 45 -16.99 9.56 -2.28
N ASP A 46 -16.49 10.23 -3.31
CA ASP A 46 -17.31 10.84 -4.35
C ASP A 46 -17.17 10.02 -5.64
N ARG A 47 -18.28 9.81 -6.34
CA ARG A 47 -18.29 9.01 -7.57
C ARG A 47 -19.03 9.72 -8.68
N ALA A 48 -18.29 10.02 -9.72
CA ALA A 48 -18.81 10.42 -11.02
C ALA A 48 -18.25 9.47 -12.09
N LEU A 49 -17.39 9.97 -12.99
CA LEU A 49 -16.69 9.15 -13.98
C LEU A 49 -15.64 8.23 -13.34
N SER A 50 -15.03 8.66 -12.25
CA SER A 50 -14.10 7.89 -11.43
C SER A 50 -14.44 8.07 -9.95
N ALA A 51 -13.95 7.15 -9.11
CA ALA A 51 -13.97 7.34 -7.67
C ALA A 51 -12.91 8.36 -7.27
N ARG A 52 -13.27 9.27 -6.37
CA ARG A 52 -12.34 10.13 -5.65
C ARG A 52 -12.53 9.89 -4.17
N PHE A 53 -11.42 9.87 -3.45
CA PHE A 53 -11.42 9.62 -2.03
C PHE A 53 -10.89 10.84 -1.30
N SER A 54 -11.47 11.13 -0.16
CA SER A 54 -10.94 12.07 0.82
C SER A 54 -10.61 11.29 2.08
N ILE A 55 -9.35 11.33 2.49
CA ILE A 55 -8.87 10.71 3.74
C ILE A 55 -8.52 11.84 4.69
N LYS A 56 -9.17 11.91 5.85
CA LYS A 56 -8.92 12.99 6.82
C LYS A 56 -7.64 12.78 7.65
N ASN A 57 -7.11 11.56 7.65
CA ASN A 57 -5.90 11.22 8.40
C ASN A 57 -4.67 11.91 7.80
N GLU A 58 -4.00 12.73 8.60
CA GLU A 58 -2.73 13.37 8.23
C GLU A 58 -1.55 12.42 8.48
N TYR A 59 -0.56 12.49 7.59
CA TYR A 59 0.72 11.76 7.72
C TYR A 59 1.82 12.53 7.00
N CYS A 60 3.03 12.45 7.54
CA CYS A 60 4.22 13.15 7.03
C CYS A 60 5.22 12.21 6.35
N CYS A 61 5.08 10.89 6.50
CA CYS A 61 6.00 9.91 5.95
C CYS A 61 5.31 8.78 5.18
N VAL A 62 5.93 8.33 4.10
CA VAL A 62 5.50 7.20 3.27
C VAL A 62 6.60 6.15 3.29
N TYR A 63 6.29 4.97 3.82
CA TYR A 63 7.09 3.77 3.66
C TYR A 63 6.53 2.94 2.50
N VAL A 64 7.38 2.50 1.59
CA VAL A 64 6.96 1.77 0.40
C VAL A 64 7.93 0.62 0.10
N ASP A 65 7.40 -0.56 -0.26
CA ASP A 65 8.22 -1.66 -0.75
C ASP A 65 8.61 -1.48 -2.23
N PHE A 66 9.65 -2.20 -2.64
CA PHE A 66 10.12 -2.23 -4.02
C PHE A 66 9.48 -3.37 -4.82
N ASP A 67 9.80 -4.61 -4.45
CA ASP A 67 9.37 -5.81 -5.16
C ASP A 67 7.87 -6.01 -5.05
N ASP A 68 7.26 -6.41 -6.16
CA ASP A 68 5.81 -6.56 -6.32
C ASP A 68 4.98 -5.35 -5.89
N THR A 69 5.60 -4.18 -5.67
CA THR A 69 4.97 -2.94 -5.23
C THR A 69 5.27 -1.78 -6.19
N ILE A 70 6.48 -1.23 -6.16
CA ILE A 70 6.94 -0.25 -7.15
C ILE A 70 7.14 -0.93 -8.50
N ILE A 71 7.68 -2.14 -8.49
CA ILE A 71 7.85 -2.96 -9.69
C ILE A 71 6.90 -4.15 -9.60
N VAL A 72 5.98 -4.26 -10.56
CA VAL A 72 5.02 -5.36 -10.64
C VAL A 72 5.21 -6.05 -11.98
N ASN A 73 5.44 -7.36 -11.98
CA ASN A 73 5.66 -8.16 -13.20
C ASN A 73 6.74 -7.58 -14.14
N GLY A 74 7.83 -7.05 -13.57
CA GLY A 74 8.93 -6.45 -14.34
C GLY A 74 8.60 -5.10 -14.98
N CYS A 75 7.52 -4.44 -14.58
CA CYS A 75 7.12 -3.12 -15.04
C CYS A 75 6.95 -2.17 -13.85
N VAL A 76 7.16 -0.87 -14.08
CA VAL A 76 6.92 0.16 -13.06
C VAL A 76 5.42 0.33 -12.84
N ASN A 77 4.97 0.25 -11.58
CA ASN A 77 3.60 0.55 -11.18
C ASN A 77 3.37 2.07 -11.22
N THR A 78 2.68 2.53 -12.25
CA THR A 78 2.49 3.95 -12.52
C THR A 78 1.64 4.67 -11.47
N ASN A 79 0.71 3.97 -10.80
CA ASN A 79 -0.08 4.55 -9.72
C ASN A 79 0.77 4.78 -8.46
N ILE A 80 1.63 3.82 -8.12
CA ILE A 80 2.60 3.99 -7.02
C ILE A 80 3.53 5.16 -7.34
N MET A 81 4.12 5.19 -8.54
CA MET A 81 4.99 6.30 -8.92
C MET A 81 4.29 7.66 -8.90
N LYS A 82 3.06 7.76 -9.43
CA LYS A 82 2.24 8.97 -9.34
C LYS A 82 2.09 9.40 -7.87
N PHE A 83 1.75 8.47 -6.98
CA PHE A 83 1.60 8.73 -5.55
C PHE A 83 2.90 9.19 -4.88
N LEU A 84 4.04 8.58 -5.21
CA LEU A 84 5.34 8.97 -4.65
C LEU A 84 5.73 10.40 -5.07
N TYR A 85 5.60 10.75 -6.36
CA TYR A 85 5.87 12.12 -6.81
C TYR A 85 4.90 13.13 -6.20
N GLN A 86 3.62 12.77 -6.07
CA GLN A 86 2.64 13.59 -5.37
C GLN A 86 3.05 13.81 -3.90
N SER A 87 3.42 12.76 -3.19
CA SER A 87 3.86 12.82 -1.79
C SER A 87 5.08 13.71 -1.61
N ARG A 88 6.05 13.62 -2.53
CA ARG A 88 7.21 14.51 -2.56
C ARG A 88 6.81 15.97 -2.74
N ASN A 89 5.91 16.26 -3.68
CA ASN A 89 5.43 17.63 -3.91
C ASN A 89 4.68 18.20 -2.69
N MET A 90 4.06 17.33 -1.88
CA MET A 90 3.44 17.69 -0.60
C MET A 90 4.45 17.81 0.55
N GLY A 91 5.76 17.64 0.29
CA GLY A 91 6.80 17.71 1.31
C GLY A 91 6.85 16.50 2.27
N LYS A 92 6.25 15.37 1.89
CA LYS A 92 6.29 14.15 2.71
C LYS A 92 7.64 13.45 2.55
N LYS A 93 8.15 12.90 3.66
CA LYS A 93 9.31 12.00 3.64
C LYS A 93 8.93 10.71 2.92
N ILE A 94 9.78 10.21 2.04
CA ILE A 94 9.61 8.93 1.35
C ILE A 94 10.76 8.00 1.70
N VAL A 95 10.43 6.84 2.27
CA VAL A 95 11.39 5.81 2.67
C VAL A 95 11.11 4.54 1.85
N LEU A 96 12.10 4.12 1.07
CA LEU A 96 12.08 2.80 0.43
C LEU A 96 12.47 1.76 1.48
N LEU A 97 11.57 0.83 1.78
CA LEU A 97 11.78 -0.22 2.78
C LEU A 97 11.54 -1.59 2.16
N SER A 98 12.63 -2.26 1.78
CA SER A 98 12.52 -3.48 0.97
C SER A 98 13.41 -4.62 1.48
N LYS A 99 12.99 -5.86 1.17
CA LYS A 99 13.78 -7.09 1.33
C LYS A 99 14.42 -7.53 0.01
N HIS A 100 14.57 -6.60 -0.93
CA HIS A 100 15.12 -6.86 -2.26
C HIS A 100 16.45 -7.60 -2.18
N ARG A 101 16.56 -8.67 -2.98
CA ARG A 101 17.70 -9.60 -2.92
C ARG A 101 18.91 -9.09 -3.69
N ASP A 102 18.68 -8.37 -4.78
CA ASP A 102 19.75 -7.81 -5.62
C ASP A 102 20.18 -6.42 -5.13
N ASP A 103 21.14 -5.80 -5.81
CA ASP A 103 21.50 -4.42 -5.53
C ASP A 103 20.33 -3.48 -5.88
N ILE A 104 19.74 -2.85 -4.86
CA ILE A 104 18.58 -1.99 -5.03
C ILE A 104 18.86 -0.80 -5.96
N LYS A 105 20.11 -0.31 -6.01
CA LYS A 105 20.46 0.85 -6.84
C LYS A 105 20.53 0.45 -8.31
N ASP A 106 21.07 -0.74 -8.61
CA ASP A 106 21.02 -1.32 -9.94
C ASP A 106 19.59 -1.52 -10.42
N SER A 107 18.73 -2.07 -9.56
CA SER A 107 17.31 -2.26 -9.86
C SER A 107 16.58 -0.94 -10.10
N LEU A 108 16.79 0.08 -9.26
CA LEU A 108 16.23 1.42 -9.46
C LEU A 108 16.68 2.02 -10.80
N ARG A 109 17.98 1.93 -11.12
CA ARG A 109 18.54 2.43 -12.40
C ARG A 109 17.94 1.71 -13.60
N LYS A 110 17.79 0.38 -13.54
CA LYS A 110 17.19 -0.43 -14.60
C LYS A 110 15.80 0.06 -14.99
N PHE A 111 15.02 0.52 -14.01
CA PHE A 111 13.66 1.02 -14.22
C PHE A 111 13.57 2.55 -14.37
N ALA A 112 14.71 3.23 -14.52
CA ALA A 112 14.79 4.68 -14.60
C ALA A 112 14.17 5.41 -13.39
N ILE A 113 14.22 4.80 -12.21
CA ILE A 113 13.78 5.40 -10.95
C ILE A 113 15.00 6.01 -10.27
N SER A 114 14.96 7.32 -10.03
CA SER A 114 16.05 8.00 -9.34
C SER A 114 16.04 7.67 -7.85
N GLU A 115 17.20 7.28 -7.30
CA GLU A 115 17.39 7.14 -5.85
C GLU A 115 17.03 8.43 -5.09
N LEU A 116 17.17 9.59 -5.73
CA LEU A 116 16.83 10.89 -5.16
C LEU A 116 15.34 11.07 -4.90
N LEU A 117 14.47 10.17 -5.39
CA LEU A 117 13.05 10.13 -5.04
C LEU A 117 12.84 9.81 -3.56
N PHE A 118 13.77 9.08 -2.95
CA PHE A 118 13.68 8.60 -1.59
C PHE A 118 14.61 9.42 -0.69
N ASP A 119 14.09 9.85 0.46
CA ASP A 119 14.90 10.47 1.51
C ASP A 119 15.79 9.41 2.20
N GLU A 120 15.34 8.17 2.19
CA GLU A 120 16.04 7.04 2.81
C GLU A 120 15.74 5.74 2.04
N ILE A 121 16.76 4.89 1.89
CA ILE A 121 16.64 3.56 1.29
C ILE A 121 17.16 2.54 2.31
N ILE A 122 16.24 1.72 2.82
CA ILE A 122 16.49 0.68 3.83
C ILE A 122 16.29 -0.68 3.16
N VAL A 123 17.40 -1.39 2.95
CA VAL A 123 17.38 -2.78 2.45
C VAL A 123 17.60 -3.73 3.60
N LEU A 124 16.60 -4.58 3.84
CA LEU A 124 16.59 -5.55 4.93
C LEU A 124 16.97 -6.95 4.43
N LYS A 125 17.48 -7.75 5.37
CA LYS A 125 17.60 -9.20 5.14
C LYS A 125 16.20 -9.82 5.15
N GLU A 126 16.02 -10.90 4.39
CA GLU A 126 14.74 -11.61 4.24
C GLU A 126 14.08 -11.99 5.58
N ASN A 127 14.89 -12.32 6.59
CA ASN A 127 14.44 -12.73 7.93
C ASN A 127 14.18 -11.58 8.91
N LYS A 128 14.34 -10.32 8.49
CA LYS A 128 14.04 -9.15 9.33
C LYS A 128 12.60 -8.69 9.12
N ASP A 129 11.98 -8.15 10.15
CA ASP A 129 10.61 -7.64 10.08
C ASP A 129 10.64 -6.16 9.68
N LYS A 130 9.84 -5.75 8.68
CA LYS A 130 9.77 -4.34 8.25
C LYS A 130 9.27 -3.43 9.37
N SER A 131 8.41 -3.94 10.24
CA SER A 131 7.87 -3.19 11.37
C SER A 131 8.92 -2.75 12.39
N ASP A 132 10.07 -3.42 12.48
CA ASP A 132 11.20 -3.00 13.35
C ASP A 132 11.94 -1.77 12.82
N HIS A 133 11.73 -1.41 11.56
CA HIS A 133 12.48 -0.36 10.86
C HIS A 133 11.63 0.87 10.52
N ILE A 134 10.35 0.84 10.87
CA ILE A 134 9.46 1.99 10.77
C ILE A 134 9.56 2.78 12.08
N VAL A 135 10.10 3.99 11.97
CA VAL A 135 10.37 4.87 13.12
C VAL A 135 9.37 6.02 13.21
N GLU A 136 8.87 6.49 12.06
CA GLU A 136 7.90 7.59 12.02
C GLU A 136 6.48 7.02 12.14
N MET A 137 5.77 7.38 13.21
CA MET A 137 4.42 6.88 13.48
C MET A 137 3.35 7.67 12.73
N ALA A 138 3.62 8.93 12.37
CA ALA A 138 2.76 9.71 11.49
C ALA A 138 3.01 9.33 10.02
N SER A 139 2.83 8.06 9.69
CA SER A 139 3.19 7.50 8.40
C SER A 139 2.14 6.56 7.82
N VAL A 140 2.31 6.24 6.53
CA VAL A 140 1.59 5.15 5.86
C VAL A 140 2.60 4.14 5.33
N PHE A 141 2.19 2.88 5.25
CA PHE A 141 3.01 1.81 4.69
C PHE A 141 2.32 1.14 3.49
N ILE A 142 3.05 0.94 2.39
CA ILE A 142 2.52 0.35 1.15
C ILE A 142 3.35 -0.88 0.79
N ASP A 143 2.66 -2.02 0.66
CA ASP A 143 3.27 -3.33 0.41
C ASP A 143 2.20 -4.28 -0.16
N ASP A 144 2.60 -5.15 -1.09
CA ASP A 144 1.71 -6.15 -1.67
C ASP A 144 1.38 -7.27 -0.65
N SER A 145 2.35 -7.60 0.20
CA SER A 145 2.32 -8.71 1.13
C SER A 145 1.36 -8.40 2.26
N PHE A 146 0.28 -9.19 2.31
CA PHE A 146 -0.68 -9.12 3.41
C PHE A 146 0.00 -9.38 4.76
N ALA A 147 0.96 -10.30 4.82
CA ALA A 147 1.67 -10.63 6.06
C ALA A 147 2.52 -9.46 6.58
N GLU A 148 3.26 -8.79 5.69
CA GLU A 148 4.06 -7.61 6.06
C GLU A 148 3.16 -6.46 6.51
N ARG A 149 2.09 -6.17 5.74
CA ARG A 149 1.10 -5.15 6.12
C ARG A 149 0.45 -5.44 7.47
N LYS A 150 0.08 -6.69 7.72
CA LYS A 150 -0.51 -7.11 8.99
C LYS A 150 0.47 -6.98 10.15
N ALA A 151 1.72 -7.40 9.98
CA ALA A 151 2.75 -7.25 11.01
C ALA A 151 2.99 -5.78 11.38
N VAL A 152 3.09 -4.90 10.37
CA VAL A 152 3.22 -3.45 10.57
C VAL A 152 2.00 -2.87 11.27
N HIS A 153 0.80 -3.18 10.80
CA HIS A 153 -0.45 -2.66 11.38
C HIS A 153 -0.66 -3.13 12.82
N ASP A 154 -0.46 -4.42 13.10
CA ASP A 154 -0.68 -4.99 14.43
C ASP A 154 0.29 -4.42 15.47
N LYS A 155 1.53 -4.15 15.06
CA LYS A 155 2.59 -3.70 15.97
C LYS A 155 2.64 -2.19 16.16
N LEU A 156 2.42 -1.42 15.09
CA LEU A 156 2.63 0.03 15.08
C LEU A 156 1.32 0.82 14.99
N HIS A 157 0.22 0.17 14.64
CA HIS A 157 -1.10 0.79 14.48
C HIS A 157 -1.13 1.95 13.47
N ILE A 158 -0.23 1.92 12.48
CA ILE A 158 -0.24 2.87 11.37
C ILE A 158 -1.12 2.35 10.21
N PRO A 159 -1.63 3.24 9.35
CA PRO A 159 -2.34 2.84 8.14
C PRO A 159 -1.43 2.09 7.16
N VAL A 160 -1.92 0.98 6.63
CA VAL A 160 -1.22 0.16 5.64
C VAL A 160 -2.09 -0.07 4.39
N PHE A 161 -1.52 0.00 3.20
CA PHE A 161 -2.27 -0.05 1.94
C PHE A 161 -1.75 -1.15 1.03
N ALA A 162 -2.66 -1.99 0.55
CA ALA A 162 -2.42 -2.83 -0.61
C ALA A 162 -2.39 -1.97 -1.88
N LEU A 163 -1.86 -2.51 -2.98
CA LEU A 163 -1.74 -1.76 -4.24
C LEU A 163 -3.09 -1.33 -4.82
N ASP A 164 -4.14 -2.13 -4.62
CA ASP A 164 -5.52 -1.82 -5.05
C ASP A 164 -6.20 -0.76 -4.17
N ALA A 165 -5.61 -0.41 -3.03
CA ALA A 165 -6.08 0.65 -2.14
C ALA A 165 -5.35 1.99 -2.37
N VAL A 166 -4.21 2.01 -3.08
CA VAL A 166 -3.41 3.23 -3.30
C VAL A 166 -4.18 4.30 -4.07
N GLU A 167 -5.20 3.92 -4.85
CA GLU A 167 -6.08 4.88 -5.53
C GLU A 167 -6.69 5.92 -4.58
N SER A 168 -6.93 5.56 -3.31
CA SER A 168 -7.48 6.51 -2.35
C SER A 168 -6.50 7.55 -1.83
N LEU A 169 -5.21 7.35 -2.09
CA LEU A 169 -4.15 8.30 -1.73
C LEU A 169 -3.84 9.28 -2.87
N LEU A 170 -4.42 9.10 -4.04
CA LEU A 170 -4.22 9.95 -5.21
C LEU A 170 -5.16 11.16 -5.18
N LEU A 171 -4.60 12.34 -5.50
CA LEU A 171 -5.34 13.57 -5.78
C LEU A 171 -5.89 13.58 -7.22
#